data_AF-A0A2G5TRX7-F1
#
_entry.id   AF-A0A2G5TRX7-F1
#
_cell.length_a   1.000
_cell.length_b   1.000
_cell.length_c   1.000
_cell.angle_alpha   90.00
_cell.angle_beta   90.00
_cell.angle_gamma   90.00
#
_symmetry.space_group_name_H-M   'P 1'
#
loop_
_entity.id
_entity.type
_entity.pdbx_description
1 polymer ?
#
loop_
_entity_poly.entity_id
_entity_poly.type
_entity_poly.pdbx_seq_one_letter_code
_entity_poly.pdbx_strand_id
1 'polypeptide(L)'
;MINILLVDNFLISFKRMPEKKEELLAAGLSSEAADGIIRIGEEAEEKAARIGQPKNVLDAIGRIGTLLKDLDTFIKTQSKQDQEAFKKVMEKKKAEMEAAAKK
;
A
#
# COMPACT_ATOMS: atom_id res chain seq x y z
N MET A 1 -22.93 -11.44 -0.30
CA MET A 1 -22.06 -11.65 -1.48
C MET A 1 -21.00 -10.55 -1.46
N ILE A 2 -19.72 -10.89 -1.31
CA ILE A 2 -18.64 -9.91 -1.46
C ILE A 2 -18.49 -9.65 -2.96
N ASN A 3 -18.71 -8.40 -3.36
CA ASN A 3 -18.75 -8.00 -4.75
C ASN A 3 -17.33 -8.12 -5.34
N ILE A 4 -17.14 -8.99 -6.33
CA ILE A 4 -15.84 -9.26 -6.97
C ILE A 4 -15.27 -7.96 -7.60
N LEU A 5 -16.14 -7.08 -8.08
CA LEU A 5 -15.79 -5.72 -8.53
C LEU A 5 -15.15 -4.86 -7.43
N LEU A 6 -15.56 -5.04 -6.17
CA LEU A 6 -14.97 -4.33 -5.04
C LEU A 6 -13.56 -4.85 -4.75
N VAL A 7 -13.32 -6.15 -4.95
CA VAL A 7 -12.00 -6.77 -4.79
C VAL A 7 -11.07 -6.40 -5.94
N ASP A 8 -11.59 -6.32 -7.17
CA ASP A 8 -10.83 -5.86 -8.33
C ASP A 8 -10.49 -4.38 -8.23
N ASN A 9 -11.45 -3.54 -7.81
CA ASN A 9 -11.18 -2.11 -7.56
C ASN A 9 -10.28 -1.90 -6.33
N PHE A 10 -10.40 -2.75 -5.30
CA PHE A 10 -9.49 -2.79 -4.15
C PHE A 10 -8.08 -3.18 -4.58
N LEU A 11 -7.90 -4.20 -5.43
CA LEU A 11 -6.60 -4.61 -5.99
C LEU A 11 -6.00 -3.56 -6.93
N ILE A 12 -6.82 -2.91 -7.76
CA ILE A 12 -6.40 -1.81 -8.65
C ILE A 12 -6.02 -0.57 -7.84
N SER A 13 -6.70 -0.31 -6.73
CA SER A 13 -6.39 0.82 -5.84
C SER A 13 -5.25 0.50 -4.86
N PHE A 14 -5.02 -0.77 -4.51
CA PHE A 14 -3.87 -1.22 -3.71
C PHE A 14 -2.57 -1.25 -4.53
N LYS A 15 -2.68 -1.49 -5.84
CA LYS A 15 -1.61 -1.20 -6.80
C LYS A 15 -1.19 0.29 -6.80
N ARG A 16 -1.95 1.18 -6.17
CA ARG A 16 -1.67 2.63 -6.05
C ARG A 16 -1.28 3.05 -4.63
N MET A 17 -0.57 2.17 -3.90
CA MET A 17 0.29 2.60 -2.79
C MET A 17 1.21 3.72 -3.29
N PRO A 18 1.59 4.71 -2.46
CA PRO A 18 2.06 6.01 -2.94
C PRO A 18 3.23 5.87 -3.92
N GLU A 19 2.92 5.94 -5.21
CA GLU A 19 3.87 5.78 -6.33
C GLU A 19 4.80 6.98 -6.44
N LYS A 20 4.42 8.08 -5.77
CA LYS A 20 5.10 9.35 -5.91
C LYS A 20 5.77 9.70 -4.61
N LYS A 21 7.10 9.64 -4.65
CA LYS A 21 7.98 10.18 -3.61
C LYS A 21 7.52 11.57 -3.15
N GLU A 22 7.04 12.40 -4.08
CA GLU A 22 6.50 13.73 -3.80
C GLU A 22 5.31 13.72 -2.82
N GLU A 23 4.39 12.76 -2.92
CA GLU A 23 3.26 12.64 -1.99
C GLU A 23 3.73 12.25 -0.58
N LEU A 24 4.74 11.37 -0.50
CA LEU A 24 5.34 10.93 0.76
C LEU A 24 6.10 12.07 1.44
N LEU A 25 6.91 12.80 0.66
CA LEU A 25 7.63 13.99 1.13
C LEU A 25 6.65 15.09 1.58
N ALA A 26 5.59 15.34 0.81
CA ALA A 26 4.55 16.32 1.17
C ALA A 26 3.77 15.91 2.43
N ALA A 27 3.67 14.61 2.72
CA ALA A 27 3.11 14.08 3.96
C ALA A 27 4.06 14.18 5.17
N GLY A 28 5.31 14.61 4.96
CA GLY A 28 6.31 14.82 6.00
C GLY A 28 7.26 13.65 6.23
N LEU A 29 7.27 12.65 5.34
CA LEU A 29 8.29 11.60 5.37
C LEU A 29 9.63 12.16 4.88
N SER A 30 10.70 11.65 5.47
CA SER A 30 12.06 11.83 4.96
C SER A 30 12.23 11.19 3.60
N SER A 31 13.22 11.67 2.83
CA SER A 31 13.54 11.09 1.51
C SER A 31 13.88 9.61 1.64
N GLU A 32 14.64 9.21 2.67
CA GLU A 32 15.05 7.83 2.89
C GLU A 32 13.85 6.91 3.17
N ALA A 33 12.95 7.34 4.05
CA ALA A 33 11.73 6.58 4.34
C ALA A 33 10.83 6.49 3.10
N ALA A 34 10.71 7.58 2.33
CA ALA A 34 9.93 7.59 1.10
C ALA A 34 10.50 6.64 0.04
N ASP A 35 11.82 6.65 -0.17
CA ASP A 35 12.51 5.75 -1.10
C ASP A 35 12.35 4.28 -0.67
N GLY A 36 12.46 4.00 0.63
CA GLY A 36 12.26 2.64 1.16
C GLY A 36 10.84 2.12 0.98
N ILE A 37 9.83 2.96 1.17
CA ILE A 37 8.42 2.60 0.93
C ILE A 37 8.18 2.29 -0.55
N ILE A 38 8.70 3.12 -1.46
CA ILE A 38 8.57 2.91 -2.90
C ILE A 38 9.20 1.57 -3.30
N ARG A 39 10.43 1.30 -2.83
CA ARG A 39 11.13 0.05 -3.12
C ARG A 39 10.35 -1.18 -2.66
N ILE A 40 9.75 -1.16 -1.46
CA ILE A 40 8.93 -2.27 -0.97
C ILE A 40 7.69 -2.49 -1.85
N GLY A 41 7.08 -1.40 -2.32
CA GLY A 41 5.98 -1.46 -3.29
C GLY A 41 6.39 -2.08 -4.61
N GLU A 42 7.52 -1.65 -5.17
CA GLU A 42 8.11 -2.21 -6.40
C GLU A 42 8.43 -3.70 -6.27
N GLU A 43 9.06 -4.11 -5.16
CA GLU A 43 9.36 -5.51 -4.88
C GLU A 43 8.09 -6.37 -4.79
N ALA A 44 7.01 -5.83 -4.22
CA ALA A 44 5.72 -6.51 -4.15
C ALA A 44 5.06 -6.63 -5.53
N GLU A 45 5.16 -5.60 -6.38
CA GLU A 45 4.68 -5.69 -7.77
C GLU A 45 5.51 -6.67 -8.60
N GLU A 46 6.83 -6.67 -8.45
CA GLU A 46 7.71 -7.60 -9.16
C GLU A 46 7.43 -9.06 -8.75
N LYS A 47 7.19 -9.29 -7.45
CA LYS A 47 6.70 -10.59 -6.96
C LYS A 47 5.34 -10.94 -7.57
N ALA A 48 4.40 -10.00 -7.63
CA ALA A 48 3.09 -10.23 -8.22
C ALA A 48 3.18 -10.54 -9.73
N ALA A 49 4.07 -9.87 -10.48
CA ALA A 49 4.30 -10.12 -11.89
C ALA A 49 4.87 -11.53 -12.14
N ARG A 50 5.77 -12.01 -11.26
CA ARG A 50 6.31 -13.37 -11.32
C ARG A 50 5.28 -14.45 -11.00
N ILE A 51 4.41 -14.22 -10.03
CA ILE A 51 3.43 -15.22 -9.55
C ILE A 51 2.14 -15.18 -10.40
N GLY A 52 1.90 -14.10 -11.14
CA GLY A 52 0.69 -13.87 -11.92
C GLY A 52 -0.48 -13.36 -11.08
N GLN A 53 -1.66 -13.25 -11.70
CA GLN A 53 -2.86 -12.74 -11.02
C GLN A 53 -3.27 -13.62 -9.82
N PRO A 54 -3.87 -13.04 -8.77
CA PRO A 54 -4.35 -13.81 -7.63
C PRO A 54 -5.43 -14.81 -8.07
N LYS A 55 -5.34 -16.05 -7.55
CA LYS A 55 -6.23 -17.16 -7.95
C LYS A 55 -7.65 -17.02 -7.39
N ASN A 56 -7.79 -16.28 -6.30
CA ASN A 56 -9.06 -15.99 -5.64
C ASN A 56 -8.89 -14.78 -4.70
N VAL A 57 -10.01 -14.33 -4.11
CA VAL A 57 -10.06 -13.18 -3.19
C VAL A 57 -9.17 -13.38 -1.95
N LEU A 58 -9.04 -14.60 -1.43
CA LEU A 58 -8.21 -14.86 -0.25
C LEU A 58 -6.71 -14.73 -0.57
N ASP A 59 -6.28 -15.20 -1.75
CA ASP A 59 -4.92 -15.01 -2.26
C ASP A 59 -4.61 -13.51 -2.47
N ALA A 60 -5.55 -12.77 -3.06
CA ALA A 60 -5.46 -11.32 -3.19
C ALA A 60 -5.28 -10.59 -1.84
N ILE A 61 -6.13 -10.91 -0.85
CA ILE A 61 -6.05 -10.34 0.51
C ILE A 61 -4.74 -10.74 1.19
N GLY A 62 -4.28 -11.99 1.03
CA GLY A 62 -3.03 -12.47 1.59
C GLY A 62 -1.83 -11.67 1.09
N ARG A 63 -1.73 -11.43 -0.23
CA ARG A 63 -0.65 -10.65 -0.85
C ARG A 63 -0.64 -9.19 -0.36
N ILE A 64 -1.83 -8.59 -0.25
CA ILE A 64 -2.00 -7.25 0.30
C ILE A 64 -1.56 -7.21 1.76
N GLY A 65 -1.94 -8.21 2.56
CA GLY A 65 -1.53 -8.35 3.95
C GLY A 65 -0.01 -8.44 4.11
N THR A 66 0.67 -9.17 3.22
CA THR A 66 2.14 -9.23 3.20
C THR A 66 2.77 -7.87 2.93
N LEU A 67 2.32 -7.14 1.90
CA LEU A 67 2.83 -5.80 1.59
C LEU A 67 2.66 -4.84 2.78
N LEU A 68 1.47 -4.84 3.40
CA LEU A 68 1.22 -4.02 4.59
C LEU A 68 2.14 -4.37 5.76
N LYS A 69 2.41 -5.66 5.96
CA LYS A 69 3.32 -6.14 7.01
C LYS A 69 4.76 -5.72 6.74
N ASP A 70 5.23 -5.82 5.50
CA ASP A 70 6.58 -5.45 5.11
C ASP A 70 6.81 -3.94 5.31
N LEU A 71 5.83 -3.12 4.94
CA LEU A 71 5.85 -1.68 5.17
C LEU A 71 5.78 -1.30 6.66
N ASP A 72 4.91 -1.95 7.43
CA ASP A 72 4.83 -1.76 8.88
C ASP A 72 6.16 -2.13 9.58
N THR A 73 6.79 -3.22 9.13
CA THR A 73 8.10 -3.64 9.63
C THR A 73 9.17 -2.61 9.27
N PHE A 74 9.19 -2.15 8.03
CA PHE A 74 10.15 -1.14 7.57
C PHE A 74 9.97 0.18 8.31
N ILE A 75 8.75 0.73 8.38
CA ILE A 75 8.53 2.06 8.95
C ILE A 75 8.86 2.11 10.44
N LYS A 76 8.69 1.00 11.18
CA LYS A 76 9.11 0.89 12.59
C LYS A 76 10.61 1.06 12.80
N THR A 77 11.43 0.85 11.76
CA THR A 77 12.88 1.12 11.80
C THR A 77 13.23 2.58 11.55
N GLN A 78 12.29 3.36 11.01
CA GLN A 78 12.49 4.77 10.67
C GLN A 78 12.25 5.68 11.88
N SER A 79 12.49 6.98 11.71
CA SER A 79 12.29 7.97 12.77
C SER A 79 10.83 8.03 13.25
N LYS A 80 10.58 8.52 14.47
CA LYS A 80 9.21 8.71 14.98
C LYS A 80 8.38 9.63 14.08
N GLN A 81 9.02 10.65 13.51
CA GLN A 81 8.36 11.56 12.56
C GLN A 81 7.88 10.80 11.32
N ASP A 82 8.74 9.95 10.75
CA ASP A 82 8.39 9.15 9.57
C ASP A 82 7.28 8.14 9.87
N GLN A 83 7.31 7.52 11.05
CA GLN A 83 6.24 6.63 11.51
C GLN A 83 4.89 7.34 11.59
N GLU A 84 4.84 8.53 12.18
CA GLU A 84 3.62 9.33 12.28
C GLU A 84 3.14 9.83 10.91
N ALA A 85 4.05 10.30 10.06
CA ALA A 85 3.76 10.75 8.71
C ALA A 85 3.19 9.61 7.85
N PHE A 86 3.82 8.43 7.90
CA PHE A 86 3.35 7.24 7.19
C PHE A 86 1.97 6.79 7.67
N LYS A 87 1.70 6.84 8.99
CA LYS A 87 0.38 6.52 9.53
C LYS A 87 -0.70 7.43 8.94
N LYS A 88 -0.45 8.74 8.83
CA LYS A 88 -1.38 9.69 8.19
C LYS A 88 -1.60 9.37 6.71
N VAL A 89 -0.55 9.00 5.98
CA VAL A 89 -0.65 8.56 4.58
C VAL A 89 -1.56 7.33 4.49
N MET A 90 -1.36 6.34 5.34
CA MET A 90 -2.17 5.12 5.36
C MET A 90 -3.62 5.38 5.72
N GLU A 91 -3.90 6.25 6.70
CA GLU A 91 -5.27 6.66 7.07
C GLU A 91 -5.97 7.39 5.91
N LYS A 92 -5.28 8.30 5.24
CA LYS A 92 -5.81 9.00 4.05
C LYS A 92 -6.14 8.02 2.93
N LYS A 93 -5.21 7.11 2.60
CA LYS A 93 -5.43 6.09 1.56
C LYS A 93 -6.57 5.14 1.92
N LYS A 94 -6.70 4.75 3.20
CA LYS A 94 -7.85 3.96 3.68
C LYS A 94 -9.18 4.70 3.47
N ALA A 95 -9.24 5.98 3.80
CA ALA A 95 -10.45 6.79 3.61
C ALA A 95 -10.80 6.95 2.11
N GLU A 96 -9.81 7.15 1.24
CA GLU A 96 -9.99 7.18 -0.22
C GLU A 96 -10.56 5.86 -0.75
N MET A 97 -10.06 4.73 -0.25
CA MET A 97 -10.59 3.40 -0.61
C MET A 97 -12.02 3.20 -0.12
N GLU A 98 -12.33 3.56 1.13
CA GLU A 98 -13.69 3.46 1.66
C GLU A 98 -14.68 4.35 0.90
N ALA A 99 -14.25 5.54 0.46
CA ALA A 99 -15.05 6.44 -0.37
C ALA A 99 -15.25 5.87 -1.79
N ALA A 100 -14.22 5.27 -2.38
CA ALA A 100 -14.31 4.62 -3.69
C ALA A 100 -15.18 3.35 -3.68
N ALA A 101 -15.25 2.65 -2.55
CA ALA A 101 -16.10 1.47 -2.36
C ALA A 101 -17.59 1.80 -2.18
N LYS A 102 -17.92 3.05 -1.86
CA LYS A 102 -19.31 3.54 -1.67
C LYS A 102 -19.93 4.18 -2.92
N LYS A 103 -19.14 4.36 -3.99
CA LYS A 103 -19.60 4.83 -5.30
C LYS A 103 -19.84 3.63 -6.23
#